data_AF-A0A8H3EML2-F1
#
_entry.id   AF-A0A8H3EML2-F1
#
_cell.length_a   1.000
_cell.length_b   1.000
_cell.length_c   1.000
_cell.angle_alpha   90.00
_cell.angle_beta   90.00
_cell.angle_gamma   90.00
#
_symmetry.space_group_name_H-M   'P 1'
#
loop_
_entity.id
_entity.type
_entity.pdbx_description
1 polymer ?
#
loop_
_entity_poly.entity_id
_entity_poly.type
_entity_poly.pdbx_seq_one_letter_code
_entity_poly.pdbx_strand_id
1 'polypeptide(L)'
;MERDMVFLPKTRQVYASKIGRKVHELTELTEEAPLVTALVLFGRQLIGWPLYLLQNNTGHDNHERQIEGRGVGKRNGPAGGVNHFSLSSTLFEAKDAKYIALSDLGLGLMAILLYEIAQAFGWYNVLTWYIIPYMWVNHWLVAITYLQHTDPSIGHYGAKSWTFTRGAAATIDREFGFIGRSLFHGIIETHILHHYVSNIPFYHADEATEAIKLVMGRHYLSDTHQRRPCWVLEELVDKREVVNRNNLGVAPLRMEKTQE
;
A
#
# COMPACT_ATOMS: atom_id res chain seq x y z
N MET A 1 13.82 1.71 5.66
CA MET A 1 12.44 2.08 6.01
C MET A 1 12.20 3.60 6.01
N GLU A 2 13.22 4.45 5.85
CA GLU A 2 13.00 5.91 5.98
C GLU A 2 12.58 6.60 4.67
N ARG A 3 12.62 5.88 3.54
CA ARG A 3 12.28 6.38 2.20
C ARG A 3 11.11 5.65 1.53
N ASP A 4 10.69 4.49 2.02
CA ASP A 4 9.50 3.83 1.48
C ASP A 4 8.25 4.52 2.04
N MET A 5 7.23 4.67 1.19
CA MET A 5 6.10 5.54 1.50
C MET A 5 5.04 4.87 2.35
N VAL A 6 4.75 3.58 2.18
CA VAL A 6 3.63 2.89 2.85
C VAL A 6 3.99 1.44 3.17
N PHE A 7 3.18 0.79 4.01
CA PHE A 7 3.33 -0.61 4.41
C PHE A 7 4.66 -0.96 5.11
N LEU A 8 5.29 0.02 5.73
CA LEU A 8 6.51 -0.18 6.51
C LEU A 8 6.27 -1.08 7.73
N PRO A 9 7.00 -2.21 7.87
CA PRO A 9 6.87 -3.05 9.03
C PRO A 9 7.41 -2.31 10.25
N LYS A 10 6.57 -2.16 11.27
CA LYS A 10 6.98 -1.53 12.52
C LYS A 10 7.83 -2.50 13.33
N THR A 11 8.83 -1.96 14.01
CA THR A 11 9.55 -2.71 15.05
C THR A 11 8.61 -3.02 16.21
N ARG A 12 8.83 -4.14 16.91
CA ARG A 12 7.98 -4.55 18.05
C ARG A 12 7.89 -3.46 19.11
N GLN A 13 9.01 -2.79 19.39
CA GLN A 13 9.09 -1.69 20.36
C GLN A 13 8.22 -0.48 19.95
N VAL A 14 8.21 -0.13 18.66
CA VAL A 14 7.39 0.98 18.13
C VAL A 14 5.91 0.63 18.10
N TYR A 15 5.57 -0.63 17.84
CA TYR A 15 4.18 -1.11 17.87
C TYR A 15 3.63 -1.10 19.31
N ALA A 16 4.40 -1.65 20.25
CA ALA A 16 4.04 -1.72 21.67
C ALA A 16 3.84 -0.33 22.31
N SER A 17 4.64 0.67 21.91
CA SER A 17 4.52 2.04 22.44
C SER A 17 3.29 2.78 21.93
N LYS A 18 2.80 2.47 20.72
CA LYS A 18 1.62 3.11 20.12
C LYS A 18 0.29 2.52 20.59
N ILE A 19 0.24 1.20 20.79
CA ILE A 19 -0.99 0.48 21.14
C ILE A 19 -1.11 0.27 22.67
N GLY A 20 -0.01 0.44 23.40
CA GLY A 20 0.06 0.20 24.84
C GLY A 20 0.33 -1.28 25.12
N ARG A 21 1.21 -1.56 26.08
CA ARG A 21 1.76 -2.91 26.33
C ARG A 21 0.70 -3.99 26.56
N LYS A 22 -0.37 -3.70 27.32
CA LYS A 22 -1.46 -4.66 27.61
C LYS A 22 -2.33 -4.96 26.38
N VAL A 23 -2.62 -3.95 25.56
CA VAL A 23 -3.38 -4.14 24.33
C VAL A 23 -2.51 -4.85 23.31
N HIS A 24 -1.21 -4.57 23.26
CA HIS A 24 -0.26 -5.30 22.43
C HIS A 24 -0.19 -6.79 22.80
N GLU A 25 -0.07 -7.13 24.09
CA GLU A 25 -0.09 -8.52 24.58
C GLU A 25 -1.43 -9.21 24.25
N LEU A 26 -2.56 -8.53 24.41
CA LEU A 26 -3.87 -9.05 23.98
C LEU A 26 -3.98 -9.20 22.46
N THR A 27 -3.37 -8.29 21.69
CA THR A 27 -3.36 -8.37 20.23
C THR A 27 -2.48 -9.54 19.79
N GLU A 28 -1.28 -9.72 20.36
CA GLU A 28 -0.43 -10.91 20.11
C GLU A 28 -1.20 -12.22 20.42
N LEU A 29 -2.00 -12.25 21.50
CA LEU A 29 -2.80 -13.42 21.89
C LEU A 29 -4.04 -13.67 21.02
N THR A 30 -4.57 -12.63 20.38
CA THR A 30 -5.82 -12.70 19.58
C THR A 30 -5.58 -12.52 18.08
N GLU A 31 -4.33 -12.33 17.67
CA GLU A 31 -3.93 -12.08 16.28
C GLU A 31 -4.23 -13.24 15.34
N GLU A 32 -4.27 -14.47 15.87
CA GLU A 32 -4.62 -15.69 15.14
C GLU A 32 -6.13 -15.97 15.14
N ALA A 33 -6.94 -15.18 15.84
CA ALA A 33 -8.40 -15.34 15.82
C ALA A 33 -8.94 -14.84 14.46
N PRO A 34 -9.63 -15.68 13.67
CA PRO A 34 -10.10 -15.31 12.33
C PRO A 34 -10.99 -14.05 12.34
N LEU A 35 -11.80 -13.88 13.39
CA LEU A 35 -12.67 -12.71 13.56
C LEU A 35 -11.88 -11.40 13.75
N VAL A 36 -10.84 -11.42 14.59
CA VAL A 36 -9.99 -10.24 14.84
C VAL A 36 -9.26 -9.85 13.56
N THR A 37 -8.76 -10.84 12.82
CA THR A 37 -8.14 -10.60 11.52
C THR A 37 -9.11 -10.04 10.49
N ALA A 38 -10.32 -10.60 10.38
CA ALA A 38 -11.35 -10.06 9.49
C ALA A 38 -11.70 -8.60 9.83
N LEU A 39 -11.85 -8.25 11.12
CA LEU A 39 -12.14 -6.88 11.56
C LEU A 39 -11.00 -5.91 11.25
N VAL A 40 -9.75 -6.30 11.47
CA VAL A 40 -8.58 -5.47 11.15
C VAL A 40 -8.46 -5.22 9.66
N LEU A 41 -8.65 -6.26 8.83
CA LEU A 41 -8.66 -6.13 7.39
C LEU A 41 -9.79 -5.19 6.96
N PHE A 42 -11.01 -5.44 7.40
CA PHE A 42 -12.17 -4.60 7.07
C PHE A 42 -11.94 -3.12 7.41
N GLY A 43 -11.42 -2.83 8.61
CA GLY A 43 -11.07 -1.48 9.02
C GLY A 43 -9.99 -0.85 8.13
N ARG A 44 -8.96 -1.63 7.75
CA ARG A 44 -7.90 -1.17 6.85
C ARG A 44 -8.44 -0.85 5.45
N GLN A 45 -9.31 -1.70 4.91
CA GLN A 45 -9.84 -1.53 3.56
C GLN A 45 -10.78 -0.34 3.42
N LEU A 46 -11.61 -0.08 4.43
CA LEU A 46 -12.59 1.01 4.36
C LEU A 46 -12.05 2.34 4.88
N ILE A 47 -11.23 2.31 5.93
CA ILE A 47 -10.84 3.50 6.69
C ILE A 47 -9.33 3.76 6.61
N GLY A 48 -8.54 2.79 6.14
CA GLY A 48 -7.08 2.96 6.00
C GLY A 48 -6.70 4.04 4.98
N TRP A 49 -7.27 4.00 3.78
CA TRP A 49 -6.93 4.97 2.73
C TRP A 49 -7.43 6.40 3.01
N PRO A 50 -8.65 6.65 3.57
CA PRO A 50 -9.05 8.01 3.93
C PRO A 50 -8.16 8.59 5.02
N LEU A 51 -7.78 7.78 6.03
CA LEU A 51 -6.84 8.21 7.06
C LEU A 51 -5.43 8.45 6.51
N TYR A 52 -5.00 7.68 5.51
CA TYR A 52 -3.75 7.96 4.81
C TYR A 52 -3.81 9.31 4.07
N LEU A 53 -4.89 9.60 3.36
CA LEU A 53 -5.03 10.88 2.67
C LEU A 53 -5.07 12.06 3.63
N LEU A 54 -5.85 11.94 4.71
CA LEU A 54 -6.09 13.02 5.68
C LEU A 54 -4.95 13.22 6.69
N GLN A 55 -4.18 12.18 7.00
CA GLN A 55 -3.25 12.18 8.13
C GLN A 55 -1.91 11.48 7.87
N ASN A 56 -1.73 10.89 6.68
CA ASN A 56 -0.54 10.10 6.33
C ASN A 56 -0.22 8.98 7.35
N ASN A 57 -1.25 8.37 7.96
CA ASN A 57 -1.08 7.47 9.12
C ASN A 57 -0.27 6.19 8.84
N THR A 58 -0.29 5.69 7.60
CA THR A 58 0.50 4.54 7.16
C THR A 58 1.84 4.95 6.52
N GLY A 59 2.11 6.25 6.45
CA GLY A 59 3.29 6.84 5.86
C GLY A 59 4.54 6.75 6.74
N HIS A 60 5.73 6.94 6.15
CA HIS A 60 6.92 7.26 6.95
C HIS A 60 6.76 8.61 7.66
N ASP A 61 7.43 8.80 8.79
CA ASP A 61 7.35 10.03 9.60
C ASP A 61 8.62 10.89 9.52
N ASN A 62 9.54 10.57 8.62
CA ASN A 62 10.83 11.25 8.47
C ASN A 62 10.75 12.52 7.60
N HIS A 63 9.82 13.42 7.92
CA HIS A 63 9.52 14.60 7.10
C HIS A 63 10.65 15.62 7.06
N GLU A 64 11.49 15.67 8.09
CA GLU A 64 12.64 16.60 8.15
C GLU A 64 13.64 16.43 7.00
N ARG A 65 13.63 15.26 6.33
CA ARG A 65 14.49 14.96 5.18
C ARG A 65 13.92 15.40 3.83
N GLN A 66 12.77 16.06 3.83
CA GLN A 66 12.19 16.62 2.61
C GLN A 66 13.17 17.62 1.98
N ILE A 67 13.32 17.56 0.65
CA ILE A 67 14.41 18.22 -0.10
C ILE A 67 14.42 19.74 0.09
N GLU A 68 13.26 20.35 0.31
CA GLU A 68 13.09 21.80 0.44
C GLU A 68 13.05 22.25 1.92
N GLY A 69 13.30 21.35 2.87
CA GLY A 69 13.31 21.66 4.31
C GLY A 69 11.94 21.98 4.92
N ARG A 70 10.84 21.83 4.19
CA ARG A 70 9.48 22.18 4.63
C ARG A 70 8.87 21.21 5.66
N GLY A 71 9.59 20.14 5.97
CA GLY A 71 9.14 19.11 6.90
C GLY A 71 9.68 19.21 8.32
N VAL A 72 10.48 20.23 8.62
CA VAL A 72 10.92 20.50 10.00
C VAL A 72 9.70 20.74 10.89
N GLY A 73 9.59 19.99 12.00
CA GLY A 73 8.48 20.09 12.95
C GLY A 73 7.16 19.46 12.48
N LYS A 74 7.12 18.83 11.30
CA LYS A 74 5.93 18.12 10.81
C LYS A 74 5.96 16.65 11.19
N ARG A 75 4.77 16.09 11.42
CA ARG A 75 4.57 14.66 11.75
C ARG A 75 3.28 14.12 11.14
N ASN A 76 3.15 12.80 11.09
CA ASN A 76 1.90 12.14 10.73
C ASN A 76 0.87 12.28 11.85
N GLY A 77 -0.40 12.13 11.49
CA GLY A 77 -1.53 12.14 12.42
C GLY A 77 -2.30 13.46 12.48
N PRO A 78 -3.35 13.52 13.31
CA PRO A 78 -4.17 14.71 13.48
C PRO A 78 -3.31 15.92 13.90
N ALA A 79 -3.51 17.05 13.23
CA ALA A 79 -2.75 18.29 13.45
C ALA A 79 -1.22 18.18 13.22
N GLY A 80 -0.73 17.11 12.59
CA GLY A 80 0.69 16.92 12.30
C GLY A 80 1.21 17.71 11.08
N GLY A 81 0.30 18.31 10.30
CA GLY A 81 0.64 19.19 9.18
C GLY A 81 1.01 18.47 7.89
N VAL A 82 0.81 17.15 7.82
CA VAL A 82 1.08 16.29 6.66
C VAL A 82 -0.20 15.59 6.21
N ASN A 83 -0.68 15.94 5.02
CA ASN A 83 -1.83 15.31 4.37
C ASN A 83 -1.81 15.59 2.85
N HIS A 84 -2.67 14.95 2.09
CA HIS A 84 -2.67 15.03 0.62
C HIS A 84 -3.38 16.26 0.06
N PHE A 85 -4.16 16.96 0.88
CA PHE A 85 -4.97 18.13 0.51
C PHE A 85 -4.31 19.46 0.91
N SER A 86 -3.12 19.42 1.52
CA SER A 86 -2.44 20.63 1.95
C SER A 86 -1.45 21.10 0.89
N LEU A 87 -1.62 22.35 0.46
CA LEU A 87 -0.68 23.03 -0.45
C LEU A 87 0.75 23.10 0.11
N SER A 88 0.89 23.04 1.44
CA SER A 88 2.19 23.06 2.11
C SER A 88 2.65 21.67 2.56
N SER A 89 1.98 20.60 2.14
CA SER A 89 2.34 19.23 2.51
C SER A 89 3.79 18.91 2.14
N THR A 90 4.43 18.08 2.97
CA THR A 90 5.78 17.57 2.76
C THR A 90 5.83 16.40 1.78
N LEU A 91 4.67 15.87 1.41
CA LEU A 91 4.55 14.78 0.45
C LEU A 91 4.87 15.21 -0.99
N PHE A 92 4.73 16.50 -1.28
CA PHE A 92 4.91 17.08 -2.62
C PHE A 92 5.97 18.18 -2.59
N GLU A 93 6.48 18.56 -3.75
CA GLU A 93 7.36 19.74 -3.90
C GLU A 93 6.53 21.03 -3.97
N ALA A 94 7.15 22.18 -3.69
CA ALA A 94 6.45 23.46 -3.66
C ALA A 94 5.85 23.84 -5.03
N LYS A 95 6.50 23.42 -6.12
CA LYS A 95 6.03 23.63 -7.49
C LYS A 95 4.68 22.95 -7.79
N ASP A 96 4.36 21.90 -7.05
CA ASP A 96 3.16 21.08 -7.27
C ASP A 96 1.93 21.61 -6.51
N ALA A 97 2.11 22.60 -5.63
CA ALA A 97 1.04 23.18 -4.83
C ALA A 97 -0.18 23.61 -5.67
N LYS A 98 0.05 24.20 -6.85
CA LYS A 98 -1.03 24.60 -7.76
C LYS A 98 -1.87 23.40 -8.26
N TYR A 99 -1.25 22.23 -8.43
CA TYR A 99 -1.96 21.03 -8.87
C TYR A 99 -2.77 20.42 -7.72
N ILE A 100 -2.27 20.52 -6.49
CA ILE A 100 -3.04 20.16 -5.29
C ILE A 100 -4.29 21.04 -5.19
N ALA A 101 -4.15 22.38 -5.31
CA ALA A 101 -5.29 23.29 -5.27
C ALA A 101 -6.33 22.98 -6.36
N LEU A 102 -5.87 22.66 -7.58
CA LEU A 102 -6.77 22.30 -8.67
C LEU A 102 -7.48 20.96 -8.41
N SER A 103 -6.78 19.99 -7.84
CA SER A 103 -7.34 18.70 -7.43
C SER A 103 -8.41 18.89 -6.34
N ASP A 104 -8.11 19.69 -5.31
CA ASP A 104 -9.04 19.98 -4.21
C ASP A 104 -10.30 20.70 -4.71
N LEU A 105 -10.14 21.65 -5.63
CA LEU A 105 -11.26 22.29 -6.31
C LEU A 105 -12.11 21.26 -7.07
N GLY A 106 -11.48 20.35 -7.81
CA GLY A 106 -12.17 19.27 -8.51
C GLY A 106 -12.97 18.35 -7.58
N LEU A 107 -12.40 17.99 -6.43
CA LEU A 107 -13.08 17.22 -5.40
C LEU A 107 -14.28 17.99 -4.82
N GLY A 108 -14.14 19.29 -4.57
CA GLY A 108 -15.22 20.15 -4.10
C GLY A 108 -16.37 20.25 -5.12
N LEU A 109 -16.05 20.45 -6.40
CA LEU A 109 -17.04 20.47 -7.48
C LEU A 109 -17.76 19.11 -7.61
N MET A 110 -17.04 18.01 -7.50
CA MET A 110 -17.65 16.68 -7.52
C MET A 110 -18.57 16.46 -6.32
N ALA A 111 -18.21 16.92 -5.13
CA ALA A 111 -19.06 16.84 -3.95
C ALA A 111 -20.36 17.64 -4.12
N ILE A 112 -20.28 18.85 -4.70
CA ILE A 112 -21.46 19.66 -5.04
C ILE A 112 -22.33 18.92 -6.06
N LEU A 113 -21.75 18.38 -7.13
CA LEU A 113 -22.49 17.62 -8.14
C LEU A 113 -23.25 16.43 -7.52
N LEU A 114 -22.58 15.66 -6.67
CA LEU A 114 -23.21 14.53 -5.97
C LEU A 114 -24.32 14.98 -5.02
N TYR A 115 -24.14 16.12 -4.34
CA TYR A 115 -25.16 16.71 -3.50
C TYR A 115 -26.39 17.10 -4.32
N GLU A 116 -26.23 17.79 -5.45
CA GLU A 116 -27.33 18.16 -6.34
C GLU A 116 -28.05 16.93 -6.91
N ILE A 117 -27.31 15.89 -7.32
CA ILE A 117 -27.89 14.60 -7.74
C ILE A 117 -28.68 13.96 -6.60
N ALA A 118 -28.17 14.02 -5.37
CA ALA A 118 -28.87 13.50 -4.20
C ALA A 118 -30.16 14.28 -3.90
N GLN A 119 -30.19 15.59 -4.13
CA GLN A 119 -31.41 16.39 -3.98
C GLN A 119 -32.43 16.07 -5.08
N ALA A 120 -31.98 15.90 -6.33
CA ALA A 120 -32.86 15.65 -7.47
C ALA A 120 -33.40 14.22 -7.54
N PHE A 121 -32.56 13.22 -7.22
CA PHE A 121 -32.86 11.80 -7.42
C PHE A 121 -32.84 10.98 -6.12
N GLY A 122 -32.55 11.60 -4.98
CA GLY A 122 -32.53 10.97 -3.67
C GLY A 122 -31.17 10.38 -3.29
N TRP A 123 -30.84 10.47 -2.00
CA TRP A 123 -29.58 9.97 -1.41
C TRP A 123 -29.36 8.47 -1.61
N TYR A 124 -30.44 7.67 -1.69
CA TYR A 124 -30.33 6.23 -1.93
C TYR A 124 -29.71 5.92 -3.30
N ASN A 125 -30.02 6.71 -4.31
CA ASN A 125 -29.43 6.52 -5.64
C ASN A 125 -27.93 6.86 -5.64
N VAL A 126 -27.52 7.95 -4.99
CA VAL A 126 -26.10 8.28 -4.85
C VAL A 126 -25.34 7.21 -4.06
N LEU A 127 -25.93 6.69 -2.99
CA LEU A 127 -25.34 5.60 -2.21
C LEU A 127 -25.12 4.35 -3.09
N THR A 128 -26.18 3.90 -3.78
CA THR A 128 -26.16 2.66 -4.57
C THR A 128 -25.28 2.75 -5.81
N TRP A 129 -25.37 3.84 -6.56
CA TRP A 129 -24.73 3.95 -7.87
C TRP A 129 -23.35 4.59 -7.85
N TYR A 130 -23.02 5.33 -6.80
CA TYR A 130 -21.72 6.02 -6.71
C TYR A 130 -20.90 5.53 -5.52
N ILE A 131 -21.43 5.66 -4.29
CA ILE A 131 -20.64 5.40 -3.08
C ILE A 131 -20.26 3.92 -2.94
N ILE A 132 -21.21 2.98 -3.12
CA ILE A 132 -20.93 1.55 -3.01
C ILE A 132 -19.91 1.09 -4.06
N PRO A 133 -20.07 1.38 -5.38
CA PRO A 133 -19.06 1.04 -6.39
C PRO A 133 -17.70 1.70 -6.11
N TYR A 134 -17.68 2.96 -5.69
CA TYR A 134 -16.45 3.65 -5.34
C TYR A 134 -15.70 2.96 -4.19
N MET A 135 -16.41 2.59 -3.12
CA MET A 135 -15.83 1.86 -2.00
C MET A 135 -15.37 0.46 -2.40
N TRP A 136 -16.08 -0.21 -3.30
CA TRP A 136 -15.70 -1.52 -3.82
C TRP A 136 -14.38 -1.47 -4.61
N VAL A 137 -14.23 -0.50 -5.51
CA VAL A 137 -12.98 -0.30 -6.25
C VAL A 137 -11.82 0.01 -5.30
N ASN A 138 -12.02 0.94 -4.36
CA ASN A 138 -10.99 1.29 -3.38
C ASN A 138 -10.61 0.11 -2.49
N HIS A 139 -11.57 -0.71 -2.06
CA HIS A 139 -11.29 -1.94 -1.32
C HIS A 139 -10.30 -2.83 -2.08
N TRP A 140 -10.54 -3.10 -3.37
CA TRP A 140 -9.64 -3.93 -4.16
C TRP A 140 -8.27 -3.31 -4.37
N LEU A 141 -8.19 -1.99 -4.63
CA LEU A 141 -6.91 -1.30 -4.76
C LEU A 141 -6.07 -1.42 -3.48
N VAL A 142 -6.67 -1.22 -2.30
CA VAL A 142 -5.94 -1.40 -1.03
C VAL A 142 -5.59 -2.87 -0.80
N ALA A 143 -6.47 -3.82 -1.16
CA ALA A 143 -6.22 -5.26 -0.97
C ALA A 143 -5.00 -5.73 -1.77
N ILE A 144 -5.02 -5.42 -3.07
CA ILE A 144 -4.02 -5.85 -4.04
C ILE A 144 -2.67 -5.24 -3.69
N THR A 145 -2.63 -3.92 -3.49
CA THR A 145 -1.38 -3.23 -3.12
C THR A 145 -0.83 -3.69 -1.77
N TYR A 146 -1.69 -4.01 -0.80
CA TYR A 146 -1.26 -4.62 0.45
C TYR A 146 -0.55 -5.94 0.20
N LEU A 147 -1.21 -6.89 -0.50
CA LEU A 147 -0.65 -8.21 -0.80
C LEU A 147 0.67 -8.13 -1.57
N GLN A 148 0.79 -7.18 -2.50
CA GLN A 148 1.98 -6.98 -3.31
C GLN A 148 3.17 -6.37 -2.54
N HIS A 149 2.92 -5.70 -1.41
CA HIS A 149 3.94 -4.92 -0.69
C HIS A 149 4.23 -5.41 0.73
N THR A 150 3.56 -6.46 1.22
CA THR A 150 3.78 -6.99 2.58
C THR A 150 4.39 -8.37 2.66
N ASP A 151 4.64 -9.03 1.53
CA ASP A 151 5.24 -10.37 1.52
C ASP A 151 6.60 -10.41 2.26
N PRO A 152 6.89 -11.41 3.12
CA PRO A 152 8.09 -11.47 3.94
C PRO A 152 9.34 -11.77 3.12
N SER A 153 9.21 -12.16 1.86
CA SER A 153 10.34 -12.25 0.91
C SER A 153 10.79 -10.86 0.42
N ILE A 154 9.97 -9.82 0.57
CA ILE A 154 10.29 -8.46 0.13
C ILE A 154 11.28 -7.81 1.10
N GLY A 155 12.36 -7.26 0.53
CA GLY A 155 13.37 -6.53 1.30
C GLY A 155 12.95 -5.09 1.61
N HIS A 156 13.06 -4.68 2.87
CA HIS A 156 12.92 -3.27 3.27
C HIS A 156 14.29 -2.63 3.54
N TYR A 157 14.69 -1.67 2.70
CA TYR A 157 16.04 -1.12 2.71
C TYR A 157 16.20 0.08 3.65
N GLY A 158 17.27 0.10 4.45
CA GLY A 158 17.67 1.28 5.25
C GLY A 158 18.13 2.44 4.35
N ALA A 159 18.18 3.67 4.88
CA ALA A 159 18.47 4.85 4.06
C ALA A 159 19.82 4.78 3.31
N LYS A 160 20.83 4.11 3.88
CA LYS A 160 22.15 3.93 3.25
C LYS A 160 22.13 2.94 2.07
N SER A 161 21.21 1.99 2.06
CA SER A 161 21.13 0.93 1.04
C SER A 161 19.98 1.13 0.06
N TRP A 162 19.09 2.09 0.31
CA TRP A 162 17.94 2.40 -0.52
C TRP A 162 18.35 3.12 -1.81
N THR A 163 17.84 2.65 -2.94
CA THR A 163 17.89 3.32 -4.24
C THR A 163 16.52 3.20 -4.89
N PHE A 164 16.21 4.04 -5.88
CA PHE A 164 14.96 3.95 -6.63
C PHE A 164 14.72 2.53 -7.18
N THR A 165 15.74 1.95 -7.82
CA THR A 165 15.69 0.57 -8.36
C THR A 165 15.39 -0.47 -7.28
N ARG A 166 16.02 -0.37 -6.11
CA ARG A 166 15.77 -1.32 -5.01
C ARG A 166 14.39 -1.14 -4.38
N GLY A 167 13.91 0.10 -4.28
CA GLY A 167 12.55 0.40 -3.83
C GLY A 167 11.50 -0.11 -4.82
N ALA A 168 11.70 0.10 -6.13
CA ALA A 168 10.81 -0.39 -7.17
C ALA A 168 10.76 -1.93 -7.23
N ALA A 169 11.86 -2.61 -6.92
CA ALA A 169 11.88 -4.07 -6.77
C ALA A 169 11.25 -4.60 -5.46
N ALA A 170 10.91 -3.73 -4.51
CA ALA A 170 10.38 -4.13 -3.20
C ALA A 170 8.87 -4.44 -3.27
N THR A 171 8.53 -5.38 -4.15
CA THR A 171 7.17 -5.86 -4.39
C THR A 171 7.19 -7.25 -5.02
N ILE A 172 6.05 -7.94 -5.05
CA ILE A 172 5.91 -9.30 -5.58
C ILE A 172 4.73 -9.38 -6.56
N ASP A 173 4.93 -10.10 -7.67
CA ASP A 173 3.86 -10.41 -8.62
C ASP A 173 3.11 -11.68 -8.21
N ARG A 174 1.78 -11.61 -8.16
CA ARG A 174 0.88 -12.70 -7.70
C ARG A 174 -0.08 -13.12 -8.82
N GLU A 175 -0.47 -14.40 -8.88
CA GLU A 175 -1.34 -14.93 -9.95
C GLU A 175 -2.77 -15.18 -9.47
N PHE A 176 -3.71 -14.32 -9.83
CA PHE A 176 -5.11 -14.46 -9.44
C PHE A 176 -5.93 -15.20 -10.50
N GLY A 177 -5.26 -15.87 -11.45
CA GLY A 177 -5.89 -16.65 -12.50
C GLY A 177 -6.82 -15.81 -13.34
N PHE A 178 -8.03 -16.32 -13.56
CA PHE A 178 -9.04 -15.60 -14.35
C PHE A 178 -9.41 -14.24 -13.75
N ILE A 179 -9.46 -14.14 -12.42
CA ILE A 179 -9.86 -12.90 -11.72
C ILE A 179 -8.83 -11.80 -11.98
N GLY A 180 -7.55 -12.10 -11.77
CA GLY A 180 -6.46 -11.14 -12.01
C GLY A 180 -6.38 -10.71 -13.47
N ARG A 181 -6.36 -11.68 -14.39
CA ARG A 181 -6.18 -11.42 -15.83
C ARG A 181 -7.39 -10.75 -16.48
N SER A 182 -8.61 -11.14 -16.11
CA SER A 182 -9.82 -10.70 -16.82
C SER A 182 -10.59 -9.59 -16.11
N LEU A 183 -10.59 -9.55 -14.78
CA LEU A 183 -11.29 -8.51 -14.02
C LEU A 183 -10.34 -7.38 -13.60
N PHE A 184 -9.11 -7.72 -13.22
CA PHE A 184 -8.12 -6.74 -12.77
C PHE A 184 -7.07 -6.37 -13.83
N HIS A 185 -7.24 -6.84 -15.06
CA HIS A 185 -6.42 -6.47 -16.21
C HIS A 185 -4.91 -6.72 -15.98
N GLY A 186 -4.54 -7.77 -15.24
CA GLY A 186 -3.14 -8.13 -15.03
C GLY A 186 -2.40 -7.27 -14.00
N ILE A 187 -3.06 -6.32 -13.33
CA ILE A 187 -2.41 -5.42 -12.36
C ILE A 187 -1.78 -6.18 -11.18
N ILE A 188 -2.23 -7.40 -10.92
CA ILE A 188 -1.73 -8.24 -9.83
C ILE A 188 -0.47 -8.99 -10.27
N GLU A 189 -0.47 -9.42 -11.54
CA GLU A 189 0.52 -10.27 -12.17
C GLU A 189 1.74 -9.51 -12.71
N THR A 190 1.62 -8.19 -12.96
CA THR A 190 2.65 -7.37 -13.62
C THR A 190 3.04 -6.12 -12.83
N HIS A 191 2.98 -6.20 -11.50
CA HIS A 191 3.11 -5.04 -10.63
C HIS A 191 4.56 -4.58 -10.44
N ILE A 192 5.52 -5.51 -10.39
CA ILE A 192 6.95 -5.16 -10.42
C ILE A 192 7.25 -4.29 -11.64
N LEU A 193 6.75 -4.67 -12.82
CA LEU A 193 6.89 -3.87 -14.03
C LEU A 193 6.28 -2.48 -13.84
N HIS A 194 5.07 -2.38 -13.27
CA HIS A 194 4.41 -1.10 -13.03
C HIS A 194 5.26 -0.14 -12.18
N HIS A 195 5.98 -0.64 -11.16
CA HIS A 195 6.88 0.18 -10.34
C HIS A 195 8.09 0.72 -11.11
N TYR A 196 8.58 -0.02 -12.10
CA TYR A 196 9.70 0.42 -12.94
C TYR A 196 9.26 1.32 -14.10
N VAL A 197 8.17 0.95 -14.77
CA VAL A 197 7.68 1.60 -15.99
C VAL A 197 6.15 1.62 -15.99
N SER A 198 5.57 2.51 -15.19
CA SER A 198 4.12 2.68 -15.04
C SER A 198 3.40 3.18 -16.29
N ASN A 199 4.13 3.68 -17.29
CA ASN A 199 3.58 4.22 -18.54
C ASN A 199 3.22 3.12 -19.56
N ILE A 200 3.69 1.88 -19.37
CA ILE A 200 3.34 0.77 -20.26
C ILE A 200 1.88 0.40 -20.00
N PRO A 201 1.03 0.36 -21.05
CA PRO A 201 -0.35 -0.01 -20.87
C PRO A 201 -0.49 -1.51 -20.54
N PHE A 202 -1.55 -1.86 -19.80
CA PHE A 202 -1.75 -3.22 -19.29
C PHE A 202 -1.73 -4.31 -20.37
N TYR A 203 -2.18 -4.00 -21.59
CA TYR A 203 -2.19 -4.97 -22.71
C TYR A 203 -0.79 -5.28 -23.30
N HIS A 204 0.25 -4.54 -22.90
CA HIS A 204 1.66 -4.87 -23.17
C HIS A 204 2.43 -5.24 -21.89
N ALA A 205 1.75 -5.26 -20.74
CA ALA A 205 2.43 -5.48 -19.46
C ALA A 205 3.00 -6.89 -19.34
N ASP A 206 2.34 -7.91 -19.90
CA ASP A 206 2.86 -9.28 -19.89
C ASP A 206 4.19 -9.39 -20.66
N GLU A 207 4.24 -8.85 -21.87
CA GLU A 207 5.45 -8.85 -22.72
C GLU A 207 6.62 -8.11 -22.04
N ALA A 208 6.35 -6.94 -21.49
CA ALA A 208 7.35 -6.14 -20.79
C ALA A 208 7.77 -6.80 -19.46
N THR A 209 6.89 -7.54 -18.80
CA THR A 209 7.20 -8.32 -17.59
C THR A 209 8.14 -9.48 -17.92
N GLU A 210 7.94 -10.18 -19.04
CA GLU A 210 8.91 -11.19 -19.48
C GLU A 210 10.29 -10.57 -19.78
N ALA A 211 10.33 -9.37 -20.36
CA ALA A 211 11.59 -8.66 -20.58
C ALA A 211 12.28 -8.26 -19.26
N ILE A 212 11.53 -7.76 -18.27
CA ILE A 212 12.10 -7.32 -16.99
C ILE A 212 12.62 -8.49 -16.16
N LYS A 213 11.96 -9.67 -16.23
CA LYS A 213 12.40 -10.91 -15.58
C LYS A 213 13.82 -11.29 -16.00
N LEU A 214 14.17 -11.13 -17.28
CA LEU A 214 15.52 -11.42 -17.80
C LEU A 214 16.59 -10.51 -17.18
N VAL A 215 16.25 -9.25 -16.93
CA VAL A 215 17.17 -8.26 -16.35
C VAL A 215 17.31 -8.45 -14.84
N MET A 216 16.20 -8.68 -14.14
CA MET A 216 16.18 -8.85 -12.69
C MET A 216 16.72 -10.21 -12.25
N GLY A 217 16.56 -11.24 -13.08
CA GLY A 217 16.98 -12.61 -12.80
C GLY A 217 16.47 -13.09 -11.45
N ARG A 218 17.37 -13.53 -10.57
CA ARG A 218 17.06 -14.02 -9.22
C ARG A 218 16.40 -12.99 -8.28
N HIS A 219 16.39 -11.71 -8.66
CA HIS A 219 15.81 -10.64 -7.85
C HIS A 219 14.35 -10.36 -8.19
N TYR A 220 13.82 -10.98 -9.25
CA TYR A 220 12.39 -10.94 -9.56
C TYR A 220 11.64 -11.87 -8.61
N LEU A 221 10.67 -11.33 -7.88
CA LEU A 221 9.86 -12.07 -6.91
C LEU A 221 8.48 -12.35 -7.50
N SER A 222 8.05 -13.60 -7.45
CA SER A 222 6.70 -13.97 -7.83
C SER A 222 6.26 -15.26 -7.15
N ASP A 223 4.99 -15.32 -6.75
CA ASP A 223 4.35 -16.54 -6.25
C ASP A 223 3.34 -17.12 -7.27
N THR A 224 3.62 -16.95 -8.57
CA THR A 224 2.78 -17.50 -9.65
C THR A 224 2.78 -19.03 -9.74
N HIS A 225 3.55 -19.73 -8.88
CA HIS A 225 3.73 -21.18 -8.96
C HIS A 225 2.70 -22.01 -8.16
N GLN A 226 2.00 -21.44 -7.16
CA GLN A 226 0.95 -22.16 -6.45
C GLN A 226 -0.45 -21.83 -6.99
N ARG A 227 -0.90 -22.61 -7.99
CA ARG A 227 -2.28 -22.63 -8.46
C ARG A 227 -3.20 -23.26 -7.41
N ARG A 228 -3.61 -22.51 -6.39
CA ARG A 228 -4.78 -22.87 -5.57
C ARG A 228 -5.95 -21.96 -5.95
N PRO A 229 -7.19 -22.43 -6.09
CA PRO A 229 -8.30 -21.58 -6.52
C PRO A 229 -8.85 -20.63 -5.43
N CYS A 230 -8.54 -20.84 -4.15
CA CYS A 230 -9.12 -20.09 -3.02
C CYS A 230 -8.10 -19.41 -2.08
N TRP A 231 -6.81 -19.45 -2.42
CA TRP A 231 -5.74 -18.94 -1.57
C TRP A 231 -5.80 -17.43 -1.30
N VAL A 232 -6.42 -16.61 -2.16
CA VAL A 232 -6.49 -15.14 -1.97
C VAL A 232 -7.13 -14.76 -0.63
N LEU A 233 -8.21 -15.44 -0.22
CA LEU A 233 -8.84 -15.18 1.08
C LEU A 233 -8.01 -15.74 2.23
N GLU A 234 -7.32 -16.85 2.01
CA GLU A 234 -6.41 -17.45 3.00
C GLU A 234 -5.19 -16.55 3.24
N GLU A 235 -4.64 -15.95 2.18
CA GLU A 235 -3.47 -15.07 2.23
C GLU A 235 -3.80 -13.66 2.72
N LEU A 236 -5.00 -13.13 2.41
CA LEU A 236 -5.49 -11.92 3.07
C LEU A 236 -5.60 -12.12 4.59
N VAL A 237 -5.88 -13.35 5.04
CA VAL A 237 -6.06 -13.71 6.45
C VAL A 237 -4.75 -14.21 7.10
N ASP A 238 -3.80 -14.75 6.33
CA ASP A 238 -2.52 -15.22 6.86
C ASP A 238 -1.60 -14.03 7.20
N LYS A 239 -1.29 -13.92 8.49
CA LYS A 239 -0.62 -12.77 9.12
C LYS A 239 0.83 -13.03 9.48
N ARG A 240 1.52 -14.02 8.90
CA ARG A 240 2.96 -14.22 9.18
C ARG A 240 3.82 -12.97 8.88
N GLU A 241 3.25 -11.94 8.26
CA GLU A 241 3.98 -10.85 7.60
C GLU A 241 3.92 -9.46 8.27
N VAL A 242 3.03 -9.21 9.24
CA VAL A 242 2.73 -7.79 9.62
C VAL A 242 3.64 -7.22 10.71
N VAL A 243 4.34 -8.06 11.45
CA VAL A 243 5.30 -7.62 12.47
C VAL A 243 6.67 -8.08 12.04
N ASN A 244 7.63 -7.16 12.03
CA ASN A 244 9.04 -7.51 12.02
C ASN A 244 9.36 -8.21 13.36
N ARG A 245 8.93 -9.48 13.49
CA ARG A 245 9.03 -10.29 14.72
C ARG A 245 10.48 -10.40 15.18
N ASN A 246 11.42 -10.24 14.25
CA ASN A 246 12.85 -10.36 14.50
C ASN A 246 13.58 -9.00 14.63
N ASN A 247 12.88 -7.86 14.49
CA ASN A 247 13.49 -6.53 14.46
C ASN A 247 14.58 -6.33 13.37
N LEU A 248 14.56 -7.17 12.34
CA LEU A 248 15.55 -7.21 11.27
C LEU A 248 15.02 -6.46 10.05
N GLY A 249 15.71 -5.41 9.61
CA GLY A 249 15.67 -5.02 8.20
C GLY A 249 16.47 -6.04 7.40
N VAL A 250 15.94 -7.27 7.26
CA VAL A 250 16.68 -8.39 6.66
C VAL A 250 16.86 -8.08 5.17
N ALA A 251 18.12 -8.08 4.71
CA ALA A 251 18.37 -8.36 3.30
C ALA A 251 17.84 -9.77 2.99
N PRO A 252 17.30 -10.04 1.78
CA PRO A 252 16.79 -11.36 1.45
C PRO A 252 17.84 -12.42 1.79
N LEU A 253 17.40 -13.48 2.50
CA LEU A 253 18.26 -14.58 2.90
C LEU A 253 19.03 -15.05 1.67
N ARG A 254 20.37 -14.96 1.73
CA ARG A 254 21.23 -15.56 0.73
C ARG A 254 20.94 -17.06 0.83
N MET A 255 20.25 -17.61 -0.15
CA MET A 255 20.20 -19.07 -0.31
C MET A 255 21.65 -19.52 -0.52
N GLU A 256 22.31 -19.93 0.56
CA GLU A 256 23.55 -20.67 0.48
C GLU A 256 23.20 -21.95 -0.27
N LYS A 257 23.81 -22.10 -1.45
CA LYS A 257 23.89 -23.39 -2.11
C LYS A 257 24.55 -24.33 -1.12
N THR A 258 23.80 -25.26 -0.55
CA THR A 258 24.35 -26.51 -0.07
C THR A 258 25.04 -27.16 -1.26
N GLN A 259 26.37 -27.09 -1.26
CA GLN A 259 27.21 -27.95 -2.07
C GLN A 259 27.14 -29.34 -1.45
N GLU A 260 26.60 -30.30 -2.21
CA GLU A 260 27.14 -31.66 -2.28
C GLU A 260 27.71 -31.85 -3.69
#